data_AF-A0A951YCU3-F1
#
_entry.id   AF-A0A951YCU3-F1
#
_cell.length_a   1.000
_cell.length_b   1.000
_cell.length_c   1.000
_cell.angle_alpha   90.00
_cell.angle_beta   90.00
_cell.angle_gamma   90.00
#
_symmetry.space_group_name_H-M   'P 1'
#
loop_
_entity.id
_entity.type
_entity.pdbx_description
1 polymer ?
#
loop_
_entity_poly.entity_id
_entity_poly.type
_entity_poly.pdbx_seq_one_letter_code
_entity_poly.pdbx_strand_id
1 'polypeptide(L)' 'GISGRVAIKFVVNEDGSISGVEVAGGRRLGGGLEEEALRVVKSMPAWKPGKQNGRPVKVYYTLPVNFKLE' A
#
# COMPACT_ATOMS: atom_id res chain seq x y z
N GLY A 1 4.71 8.36 22.77
CA GLY A 1 4.97 7.57 21.56
C GLY A 1 4.17 8.12 20.41
N ILE A 2 4.73 8.13 19.21
CA ILE A 2 3.97 8.47 17.99
C ILE A 2 3.30 7.19 17.52
N SER A 3 1.97 7.20 17.47
CA SER A 3 1.17 6.08 16.99
C SER A 3 0.18 6.59 15.97
N GLY A 4 0.00 5.84 14.89
CA GLY A 4 -0.99 6.22 13.89
C GLY A 4 -1.11 5.22 12.75
N ARG A 5 -2.18 5.36 11.99
CA ARG A 5 -2.50 4.50 10.85
C ARG A 5 -2.32 5.28 9.57
N VAL A 6 -1.44 4.80 8.70
CA VAL A 6 -1.29 5.29 7.33
C VAL A 6 -1.95 4.29 6.41
N ALA A 7 -2.96 4.69 5.66
CA ALA A 7 -3.48 3.86 4.59
C ALA A 7 -2.68 4.13 3.32
N ILE A 8 -2.21 3.09 2.65
CA ILE A 8 -1.55 3.20 1.34
C ILE A 8 -2.45 2.56 0.31
N LYS A 9 -2.77 3.28 -0.76
CA LYS A 9 -3.49 2.76 -1.91
C LYS A 9 -2.51 2.51 -3.05
N PHE A 10 -2.66 1.37 -3.70
CA PHE A 10 -1.83 1.00 -4.84
C PHE A 10 -2.61 0.09 -5.78
N VAL A 11 -2.06 -0.11 -6.97
CA VAL A 11 -2.59 -1.02 -7.99
C VAL A 11 -1.75 -2.30 -7.97
N VAL A 12 -2.42 -3.45 -7.90
CA VAL A 12 -1.81 -4.74 -8.22
C VAL A 12 -2.14 -5.04 -9.67
N ASN A 13 -1.11 -5.12 -10.51
CA ASN A 13 -1.25 -5.43 -11.93
C ASN A 13 -1.50 -6.93 -12.14
N GLU A 14 -1.84 -7.31 -13.37
CA GLU A 14 -2.14 -8.69 -13.79
C GLU A 14 -0.97 -9.65 -13.65
N ASP A 15 0.26 -9.13 -13.69
CA ASP A 15 1.52 -9.86 -13.46
C ASP A 15 1.91 -9.93 -11.97
N GLY A 16 1.12 -9.28 -11.10
CA GLY A 16 1.41 -9.17 -9.67
C GLY A 16 2.31 -8.01 -9.28
N SER A 17 2.81 -7.23 -10.24
CA SER A 17 3.60 -6.03 -9.94
C SER A 17 2.75 -4.96 -9.27
N ILE A 18 3.36 -4.20 -8.37
CA ILE A 18 2.70 -3.09 -7.68
C ILE A 18 3.02 -1.78 -8.42
N SER A 19 1.99 -0.99 -8.71
CA SER A 19 2.14 0.34 -9.33
C SER A 19 1.19 1.36 -8.69
N GLY A 20 1.37 2.65 -8.99
CA GLY A 20 0.46 3.70 -8.53
C GLY A 20 0.34 3.81 -7.01
N VAL A 21 1.45 3.63 -6.29
CA VAL A 21 1.49 3.67 -4.82
C VAL A 21 1.31 5.12 -4.33
N GLU A 22 0.23 5.37 -3.60
CA GLU A 22 -0.17 6.66 -3.06
C GLU A 22 -0.64 6.53 -1.60
N VAL A 23 -0.49 7.60 -0.81
CA VAL A 23 -1.04 7.64 0.55
C VAL A 23 -2.54 7.90 0.45
N ALA A 24 -3.34 6.98 0.97
CA ALA A 24 -4.79 7.07 1.03
C ALA A 24 -5.23 7.81 2.29
N GLY A 25 -6.05 8.84 2.11
CA GLY A 25 -6.53 9.69 3.20
C GLY A 25 -5.52 10.77 3.54
N GLY A 26 -5.88 12.03 3.26
CA GLY A 26 -5.00 13.19 3.37
C GLY A 26 -4.55 13.58 4.79
N ARG A 27 -4.65 12.68 5.77
CA ARG A 27 -4.19 12.93 7.14
C ARG A 27 -2.72 12.57 7.23
N ARG A 28 -1.86 13.58 7.11
CA ARG A 28 -0.44 13.43 7.44
C ARG A 28 -0.30 13.27 8.96
N LEU A 29 0.29 12.16 9.38
CA LEU A 29 0.67 11.92 10.77
C LEU A 29 1.97 12.67 11.09
N GLY A 30 2.78 12.97 10.07
CA GLY A 30 4.07 13.64 10.23
C GLY A 30 5.15 12.68 10.75
N GLY A 31 6.40 13.15 10.78
CA GLY A 31 7.54 12.37 11.29
C GLY A 31 8.08 11.31 10.32
N GLY A 32 7.76 11.38 9.02
CA GLY A 32 8.31 10.48 7.99
C GLY A 32 7.62 9.11 7.90
N LEU A 33 6.52 8.89 8.63
CA LEU A 33 5.80 7.61 8.62
C LEU A 33 5.22 7.29 7.24
N GLU A 34 4.77 8.30 6.50
CA GLU A 34 4.23 8.13 5.16
C GLU A 34 5.31 7.73 4.16
N GLU A 35 6.50 8.33 4.26
CA GLU A 35 7.65 8.01 3.40
C GLU A 35 8.11 6.58 3.62
N GLU A 36 8.19 6.16 4.88
CA GLU A 36 8.54 4.80 5.24
C GLU A 36 7.47 3.80 4.79
N ALA A 37 6.18 4.12 4.96
CA ALA A 37 5.08 3.29 4.47
C ALA A 37 5.15 3.12 2.93
N LEU A 38 5.40 4.22 2.19
CA LEU A 38 5.56 4.18 0.74
C LEU A 38 6.77 3.33 0.33
N ARG A 39 7.90 3.46 1.03
CA ARG A 39 9.12 2.68 0.77
C ARG A 39 8.86 1.19 0.97
N VAL A 40 8.23 0.82 2.09
CA VAL A 40 7.92 -0.57 2.42
C VAL A 40 7.00 -1.18 1.36
N VAL A 41 5.92 -0.50 0.96
CA VAL A 41 5.01 -1.00 -0.08
C VAL A 41 5.71 -1.14 -1.43
N LYS A 42 6.58 -0.20 -1.81
CA LYS A 42 7.38 -0.30 -3.06
C LYS A 42 8.42 -1.43 -3.03
N SER A 43 8.91 -1.82 -1.85
CA SER A 43 9.85 -2.94 -1.69
C SER A 43 9.19 -4.32 -1.57
N MET A 44 7.85 -4.38 -1.57
CA MET A 44 7.17 -5.66 -1.50
C MET A 44 7.43 -6.51 -2.74
N PRO A 45 7.45 -7.85 -2.60
CA PRO A 45 7.55 -8.75 -3.75
C PRO A 45 6.30 -8.64 -4.63
N ALA A 46 6.29 -9.36 -5.77
CA ALA A 46 5.09 -9.45 -6.58
C ALA A 46 3.91 -10.07 -5.79
N TRP A 47 2.76 -9.44 -5.85
CA TRP A 47 1.53 -9.88 -5.21
C TRP A 47 0.74 -10.81 -6.11
N LYS A 48 -0.18 -11.57 -5.53
CA LYS A 48 -1.12 -12.35 -6.35
C LYS A 48 -2.14 -11.39 -6.98
N PRO A 49 -2.27 -11.35 -8.31
CA PRO A 49 -3.24 -10.49 -8.97
C PRO A 49 -4.67 -10.89 -8.60
N GLY A 50 -5.57 -9.91 -8.63
CA GLY A 50 -7.01 -10.19 -8.60
C GLY A 50 -7.41 -11.03 -9.81
N LYS A 51 -8.42 -11.88 -9.67
CA LYS A 51 -8.97 -12.67 -10.79
C LYS A 51 -10.45 -12.38 -10.96
N GLN A 52 -10.86 -12.10 -12.19
CA GLN A 52 -12.27 -11.97 -12.56
C GLN A 52 -12.54 -12.96 -13.70
N ASN A 53 -13.53 -13.85 -13.52
CA ASN A 53 -13.83 -14.92 -14.48
C ASN A 53 -12.60 -15.75 -14.89
N GLY A 54 -11.71 -16.03 -13.93
CA GLY A 54 -10.48 -16.80 -14.12
C GLY A 54 -9.32 -16.03 -14.78
N ARG A 55 -9.54 -14.81 -15.27
CA ARG A 55 -8.50 -13.96 -15.87
C ARG A 55 -7.89 -13.03 -14.83
N PRO A 56 -6.56 -12.86 -14.80
CA PRO A 56 -5.94 -11.85 -13.95
C PRO A 56 -6.41 -10.46 -14.40
N VAL A 57 -6.74 -9.60 -13.45
CA VAL A 57 -7.18 -8.22 -13.70
C VAL A 57 -6.46 -7.27 -12.75
N LYS A 58 -6.24 -6.04 -13.22
CA LYS A 58 -5.71 -4.97 -12.37
C LYS A 58 -6.71 -4.60 -11.28
N VAL A 59 -6.25 -4.53 -10.04
CA VAL A 59 -7.10 -4.19 -8.90
C VAL A 59 -6.48 -3.09 -8.05
N TYR A 60 -7.32 -2.19 -7.55
CA TYR A 60 -6.90 -1.27 -6.50
C TYR A 60 -6.95 -1.98 -5.15
N TYR A 61 -5.87 -1.83 -4.37
CA TYR A 61 -5.78 -2.34 -3.02
C TYR A 61 -5.43 -1.20 -2.06
N THR A 62 -6.05 -1.20 -0.88
CA THR A 62 -5.73 -0.23 0.18
C THR A 62 -5.23 -1.00 1.39
N LEU A 63 -3.94 -0.86 1.69
CA LEU A 63 -3.28 -1.51 2.81
C LEU A 63 -3.20 -0.54 3.99
N PRO A 64 -3.80 -0.85 5.15
CA PRO A 64 -3.58 -0.09 6.37
C PRO A 64 -2.26 -0.50 7.05
N VAL A 65 -1.32 0.44 7.13
CA VAL A 65 -0.07 0.31 7.88
C VAL A 65 -0.25 0.98 9.25
N ASN A 66 -0.18 0.19 10.31
CA ASN A 66 -0.30 0.68 11.68
C ASN A 66 1.10 0.86 12.28
N PHE A 67 1.44 2.09 12.64
CA PHE A 67 2.68 2.41 13.32
C PHE A 67 2.46 2.43 14.83
N LYS A 68 3.32 1.69 15.54
CA LYS A 68 3.44 1.72 16.99
C LYS A 68 4.93 1.89 17.30
N LEU A 69 5.34 3.11 17.64
CA LEU A 69 6.67 3.36 18.17
C LEU A 69 6.65 3.02 19.66
N GLU A 70 7.46 2.03 20.04
CA GLU A 70 7.77 1.73 21.44
C GLU A 70 8.67 2.81 22.04
#